data_AF-A0A177H9L5-F1
#
_entry.id   AF-A0A177H9L5-F1
#
_cell.length_a   1.000
_cell.length_b   1.000
_cell.length_c   1.000
_cell.angle_alpha   90.00
_cell.angle_beta   90.00
_cell.angle_gamma   90.00
#
_symmetry.space_group_name_H-M   'P 1'
#
loop_
_entity.id
_entity.type
_entity.pdbx_description
1 polymer ?
#
loop_
_entity_poly.entity_id
_entity_poly.type
_entity_poly.pdbx_seq_one_letter_code
_entity_poly.pdbx_strand_id
1 'polypeptide(L)'
;MRAIEFCIPSLAYIFGFLLTTHIVQPVQDWALGVEVFGSLLFFPHAVRVLTAWLYGWKSIFLLMPGVVLGHYMILGLPGFTSGAAIGIIAGLVIVPLTFECFKRCGFDFFATAMHVPKFIPVFLVGSFASIFNAAIFNGFTGGQSFATLIFVIGDIGGLFVVCLFLMLIMRRQRTAADSQRDVAG
;
A
#
# COMPACT_ATOMS: atom_id res chain seq x y z
N MET A 1 -4.86 3.49 21.86
CA MET A 1 -5.31 3.96 20.53
C MET A 1 -6.75 4.37 20.66
N ARG A 2 -7.11 5.56 20.17
CA ARG A 2 -8.51 6.02 20.15
C ARG A 2 -9.25 5.31 19.01
N ALA A 3 -10.56 5.09 19.12
CA ALA A 3 -11.35 4.38 18.09
C ALA A 3 -11.17 4.97 16.68
N ILE A 4 -11.00 6.30 16.58
CA ILE A 4 -10.71 7.00 15.33
C ILE A 4 -9.41 6.51 14.65
N GLU A 5 -8.37 6.23 15.42
CA GLU A 5 -7.07 5.78 14.88
C GLU A 5 -7.18 4.38 14.26
N PHE A 6 -8.16 3.59 14.68
CA PHE A 6 -8.44 2.27 14.11
C PHE A 6 -9.04 2.37 12.70
N CYS A 7 -9.84 3.41 12.43
CA CYS A 7 -10.51 3.58 11.15
C CYS A 7 -9.62 4.21 10.07
N ILE A 8 -8.61 4.98 10.46
CA ILE A 8 -7.77 5.75 9.51
C ILE A 8 -7.16 4.85 8.42
N PRO A 9 -6.51 3.70 8.72
CA PRO A 9 -5.90 2.87 7.68
C PRO A 9 -6.93 2.29 6.71
N SER A 10 -8.08 1.84 7.21
CA SER A 10 -9.18 1.35 6.37
C SER A 10 -9.76 2.44 5.48
N LEU A 11 -9.96 3.66 6.00
CA LEU A 11 -10.45 4.79 5.21
C LEU A 11 -9.44 5.24 4.15
N ALA A 12 -8.15 5.30 4.52
CA ALA A 12 -7.07 5.61 3.58
C ALA A 12 -6.98 4.55 2.47
N TYR A 13 -7.19 3.27 2.82
CA TYR A 13 -7.22 2.18 1.84
C TYR A 13 -8.36 2.37 0.84
N ILE A 14 -9.59 2.60 1.34
CA ILE A 14 -10.77 2.84 0.49
C ILE A 14 -10.56 4.08 -0.38
N PHE A 15 -10.03 5.16 0.18
CA PHE A 15 -9.74 6.38 -0.58
C PHE A 15 -8.71 6.12 -1.70
N GLY A 16 -7.58 5.48 -1.37
CA GLY A 16 -6.58 5.09 -2.38
C GLY A 16 -7.15 4.15 -3.44
N PHE A 17 -8.05 3.26 -3.03
CA PHE A 17 -8.74 2.34 -3.93
C PHE A 17 -9.63 3.10 -4.92
N LEU A 18 -10.49 3.99 -4.43
CA LEU A 18 -11.35 4.82 -5.26
C LEU A 18 -10.56 5.75 -6.19
N LEU A 19 -9.44 6.33 -5.72
CA LEU A 19 -8.56 7.11 -6.58
C LEU A 19 -7.99 6.26 -7.72
N THR A 20 -7.57 5.03 -7.43
CA THR A 20 -7.06 4.15 -8.46
C THR A 20 -8.16 3.79 -9.47
N THR A 21 -9.34 3.39 -9.02
CA THR A 21 -10.40 2.90 -9.91
C THR A 21 -11.13 4.00 -10.69
N HIS A 22 -11.30 5.19 -10.11
CA HIS A 22 -12.07 6.27 -10.73
C HIS A 22 -11.22 7.38 -11.36
N ILE A 23 -9.91 7.41 -11.10
CA ILE A 23 -9.02 8.42 -11.67
C ILE A 23 -7.88 7.76 -12.43
N VAL A 24 -7.09 6.91 -11.78
CA VAL A 24 -5.88 6.36 -12.42
C VAL A 24 -6.24 5.46 -13.61
N GLN A 25 -7.11 4.47 -13.41
CA GLN A 25 -7.47 3.53 -14.46
C GLN A 25 -8.15 4.23 -15.66
N PRO A 26 -9.15 5.11 -15.48
CA PRO A 26 -9.76 5.81 -16.62
C PRO A 26 -8.77 6.69 -17.39
N VAL A 27 -7.86 7.40 -16.69
CA VAL A 27 -6.84 8.22 -17.35
C VAL A 27 -5.82 7.36 -18.08
N GLN A 28 -5.42 6.23 -17.49
CA GLN A 28 -4.52 5.26 -18.10
C GLN A 28 -5.13 4.69 -19.39
N ASP A 29 -6.36 4.20 -19.34
CA ASP A 29 -7.00 3.55 -20.48
C ASP A 29 -7.26 4.55 -21.61
N TRP A 30 -7.62 5.80 -21.26
CA TRP A 30 -7.71 6.90 -22.21
C TRP A 30 -6.35 7.21 -22.87
N ALA A 31 -5.28 7.27 -22.10
CA ALA A 31 -3.94 7.59 -22.60
C ALA A 31 -3.34 6.46 -23.47
N LEU A 32 -3.65 5.20 -23.15
CA LEU A 32 -3.17 4.02 -23.87
C LEU A 32 -4.09 3.63 -25.05
N GLY A 33 -5.32 4.13 -25.10
CA GLY A 33 -6.30 3.79 -26.12
C GLY A 33 -6.83 2.36 -26.04
N VAL A 34 -6.62 1.68 -24.90
CA VAL A 34 -7.07 0.31 -24.65
C VAL A 34 -7.32 0.12 -23.15
N GLU A 35 -8.34 -0.66 -22.81
CA GLU A 35 -8.56 -1.08 -21.42
C GLU A 35 -7.48 -2.07 -21.00
N VAL A 36 -6.71 -1.70 -19.99
CA VAL A 36 -5.65 -2.56 -19.46
C VAL A 36 -6.11 -3.20 -18.15
N PHE A 37 -6.05 -4.53 -18.10
CA PHE A 37 -6.34 -5.26 -16.85
C PHE A 37 -5.26 -4.95 -15.80
N GLY A 38 -5.64 -4.14 -14.80
CA GLY A 38 -4.76 -3.67 -13.73
C GLY A 38 -4.67 -2.14 -13.69
N SER A 39 -3.74 -1.62 -12.90
CA SER A 39 -3.47 -0.17 -12.81
C SER A 39 -1.98 0.08 -12.71
N LEU A 40 -1.47 1.07 -13.44
CA LEU A 40 -0.08 1.53 -13.38
C LEU A 40 0.25 2.26 -12.07
N LEU A 41 -0.76 2.79 -11.36
CA LEU A 41 -0.60 3.34 -10.01
C LEU A 41 -1.67 2.75 -9.09
N PHE A 42 -1.26 1.79 -8.25
CA PHE A 42 -2.13 1.13 -7.29
C PHE A 42 -1.84 1.62 -5.86
N PHE A 43 -2.53 2.69 -5.46
CA PHE A 43 -2.38 3.31 -4.14
C PHE A 43 -2.75 2.41 -2.95
N PRO A 44 -3.68 1.45 -3.05
CA PRO A 44 -3.98 0.56 -1.92
C PRO A 44 -2.77 -0.24 -1.45
N HIS A 45 -1.82 -0.57 -2.34
CA HIS A 45 -0.56 -1.18 -1.92
C HIS A 45 0.26 -0.26 -1.02
N ALA A 46 0.41 1.01 -1.38
CA ALA A 46 1.14 1.99 -0.57
C ALA A 46 0.56 2.11 0.84
N VAL A 47 -0.77 2.14 0.96
CA VAL A 47 -1.45 2.21 2.28
C VAL A 47 -1.15 0.96 3.11
N ARG A 48 -1.16 -0.23 2.50
CA ARG A 48 -0.80 -1.48 3.19
C ARG A 48 0.64 -1.44 3.70
N VAL A 49 1.59 -1.02 2.86
CA VAL A 49 3.01 -0.88 3.22
C VAL A 49 3.21 0.11 4.36
N LEU A 50 2.64 1.31 4.28
CA LEU A 50 2.78 2.32 5.31
C LEU A 50 2.12 1.90 6.63
N THR A 51 0.96 1.26 6.58
CA THR A 51 0.27 0.78 7.78
C THR A 51 1.06 -0.35 8.45
N ALA A 52 1.59 -1.30 7.67
CA ALA A 52 2.47 -2.35 8.21
C ALA A 52 3.76 -1.78 8.78
N TRP A 53 4.35 -0.79 8.11
CA TRP A 53 5.55 -0.12 8.60
C TRP A 53 5.34 0.59 9.95
N LEU A 54 4.18 1.23 10.14
CA LEU A 54 3.84 1.96 11.37
C LEU A 54 3.33 1.06 12.50
N TYR A 55 2.56 0.02 12.17
CA TYR A 55 1.81 -0.77 13.16
C TYR A 55 2.18 -2.26 13.20
N GLY A 56 3.12 -2.70 12.35
CA GLY A 56 3.53 -4.10 12.26
C GLY A 56 2.37 -5.03 11.93
N TRP A 57 2.30 -6.16 12.62
CA TRP A 57 1.23 -7.16 12.48
C TRP A 57 -0.17 -6.64 12.80
N LYS A 58 -0.30 -5.54 13.57
CA LYS A 58 -1.62 -4.92 13.82
C LYS A 58 -2.25 -4.32 12.56
N SER A 59 -1.45 -4.07 11.52
CA SER A 59 -1.93 -3.60 10.22
C SER A 59 -3.01 -4.49 9.63
N ILE A 60 -2.95 -5.81 9.86
CA ILE A 60 -3.96 -6.77 9.40
C ILE A 60 -5.35 -6.36 9.88
N PHE A 61 -5.50 -6.16 11.19
CA PHE A 61 -6.79 -5.79 11.79
C PHE A 61 -7.23 -4.38 11.41
N LEU A 62 -6.27 -3.44 11.29
CA LEU A 62 -6.54 -2.05 10.95
C LEU A 62 -7.01 -1.86 9.50
N LEU A 63 -6.56 -2.74 8.59
CA LEU A 63 -6.88 -2.67 7.16
C LEU A 63 -8.05 -3.56 6.77
N MET A 64 -8.34 -4.61 7.54
CA MET A 64 -9.34 -5.63 7.20
C MET A 64 -10.70 -5.03 6.79
N PRO A 65 -11.31 -4.08 7.53
CA PRO A 65 -12.58 -3.48 7.10
C PRO A 65 -12.50 -2.81 5.73
N GLY A 66 -11.43 -2.03 5.48
CA GLY A 66 -11.22 -1.35 4.20
C GLY A 66 -10.97 -2.31 3.04
N VAL A 67 -10.17 -3.36 3.25
CA VAL A 67 -9.89 -4.36 2.20
C VAL A 67 -11.13 -5.15 1.83
N VAL A 68 -11.90 -5.62 2.82
CA VAL A 68 -13.13 -6.39 2.58
C VAL A 68 -14.20 -5.52 1.91
N LEU A 69 -14.37 -4.28 2.37
CA LEU A 69 -15.32 -3.35 1.76
C LEU A 69 -14.92 -2.96 0.34
N GLY A 70 -13.64 -2.71 0.09
CA GLY A 70 -13.13 -2.42 -1.27
C GLY A 70 -13.38 -3.57 -2.24
N HIS A 71 -13.17 -4.81 -1.78
CA HIS A 71 -13.51 -6.01 -2.57
C HIS A 71 -15.01 -6.09 -2.88
N TYR A 72 -15.85 -5.88 -1.87
CA TYR A 72 -17.31 -5.86 -2.02
C TYR A 72 -17.78 -4.76 -2.99
N MET A 73 -17.16 -3.57 -2.98
CA MET A 73 -17.54 -2.47 -3.86
C MET A 73 -17.37 -2.79 -5.35
N ILE A 74 -16.39 -3.64 -5.73
CA ILE A 74 -16.15 -4.01 -7.13
C ILE A 74 -16.95 -5.24 -7.55
N LEU A 75 -16.89 -6.29 -6.74
CA LEU A 75 -17.38 -7.61 -7.15
C LEU A 75 -18.70 -8.01 -6.45
N GLY A 76 -19.18 -7.19 -5.52
CA GLY A 76 -20.35 -7.48 -4.71
C GLY A 76 -20.19 -8.72 -3.84
N LEU A 77 -21.32 -9.20 -3.31
CA LEU A 77 -21.36 -10.45 -2.53
C LEU A 77 -20.93 -11.69 -3.34
N PRO A 78 -21.31 -11.84 -4.63
CA PRO A 78 -20.88 -12.97 -5.45
C PRO A 78 -19.35 -13.03 -5.65
N GLY A 79 -18.66 -11.90 -5.48
CA GLY A 79 -17.21 -11.79 -5.56
C GLY A 79 -16.44 -12.51 -4.47
N PHE A 80 -17.07 -12.94 -3.38
CA PHE A 80 -16.42 -13.65 -2.27
C PHE A 80 -16.25 -15.15 -2.58
N THR A 81 -15.36 -15.44 -3.52
CA THR A 81 -14.93 -16.80 -3.87
C THR A 81 -13.73 -17.24 -3.03
N SER A 82 -13.38 -18.53 -3.10
CA SER A 82 -12.15 -19.04 -2.48
C SER A 82 -10.88 -18.37 -3.03
N GLY A 83 -10.83 -18.08 -4.34
CA GLY A 83 -9.73 -17.34 -4.96
C GLY A 83 -9.63 -15.90 -4.44
N ALA A 84 -10.77 -15.23 -4.29
CA ALA A 84 -10.83 -13.89 -3.70
C ALA A 84 -10.36 -13.89 -2.24
N ALA A 85 -10.73 -14.90 -1.46
CA ALA A 85 -10.28 -15.03 -0.08
C ALA A 85 -8.75 -15.14 0.01
N ILE A 86 -8.11 -15.91 -0.88
CA ILE A 86 -6.64 -15.98 -0.98
C ILE A 86 -6.06 -14.60 -1.28
N GLY A 87 -6.62 -13.87 -2.25
CA GLY A 87 -6.18 -12.52 -2.60
C GLY A 87 -6.29 -11.52 -1.44
N ILE A 88 -7.40 -11.56 -0.70
CA ILE A 88 -7.61 -10.72 0.50
C ILE A 88 -6.60 -11.05 1.59
N ILE A 89 -6.41 -12.34 1.90
CA ILE A 89 -5.49 -12.80 2.94
C ILE A 89 -4.05 -12.45 2.55
N ALA A 90 -3.63 -12.79 1.33
CA ALA A 90 -2.33 -12.43 0.78
C ALA A 90 -2.12 -10.91 0.86
N GLY A 91 -3.15 -10.15 0.48
CA GLY A 91 -3.13 -8.70 0.51
C GLY A 91 -2.94 -8.10 1.90
N LEU A 92 -3.41 -8.75 2.96
CA LEU A 92 -3.24 -8.30 4.36
C LEU A 92 -1.94 -8.79 5.00
N VAL A 93 -1.50 -10.01 4.68
CA VAL A 93 -0.43 -10.71 5.43
C VAL A 93 0.95 -10.50 4.84
N ILE A 94 1.08 -10.42 3.51
CA ILE A 94 2.39 -10.48 2.85
C ILE A 94 3.28 -9.29 3.21
N VAL A 95 2.70 -8.10 3.31
CA VAL A 95 3.45 -6.89 3.65
C VAL A 95 4.07 -6.97 5.05
N PRO A 96 3.30 -7.15 6.16
CA PRO A 96 3.90 -7.27 7.49
C PRO A 96 4.82 -8.49 7.60
N LEU A 97 4.51 -9.59 6.92
CA LEU A 97 5.40 -10.76 6.85
C LEU A 97 6.75 -10.40 6.20
N THR A 98 6.75 -9.62 5.13
CA THR A 98 7.99 -9.19 4.45
C THR A 98 8.85 -8.34 5.39
N PHE A 99 8.25 -7.38 6.12
CA PHE A 99 8.97 -6.62 7.15
C PHE A 99 9.58 -7.54 8.23
N GLU A 100 8.81 -8.52 8.71
CA GLU A 100 9.29 -9.48 9.71
C GLU A 100 10.45 -10.35 9.18
N CYS A 101 10.40 -10.77 7.92
CA CYS A 101 11.49 -11.51 7.28
C CYS A 101 12.79 -10.67 7.24
N PHE A 102 12.71 -9.41 6.81
CA PHE A 102 13.89 -8.51 6.82
C PHE A 102 14.43 -8.31 8.24
N LYS A 103 13.54 -8.15 9.22
CA LYS A 103 13.93 -8.05 10.64
C LYS A 103 14.69 -9.28 11.12
N ARG A 104 14.23 -10.48 10.77
CA ARG A 104 14.91 -11.75 11.11
C ARG A 104 16.27 -11.90 10.42
N CYS A 105 16.45 -11.29 9.25
CA CYS A 105 17.74 -11.20 8.57
C CYS A 105 18.68 -10.12 9.15
N GLY A 106 18.30 -9.46 10.25
CA GLY A 106 19.12 -8.45 10.94
C GLY A 106 18.80 -7.00 10.56
N PHE A 107 17.80 -6.76 9.70
CA PHE A 107 17.41 -5.43 9.25
C PHE A 107 16.05 -5.02 9.83
N ASP A 108 16.02 -4.37 11.00
CA ASP A 108 14.77 -3.83 11.55
C ASP A 108 14.40 -2.51 10.86
N PHE A 109 13.39 -2.59 10.00
CA PHE A 109 12.89 -1.45 9.22
C PHE A 109 11.54 -0.91 9.73
N PHE A 110 11.00 -1.42 10.84
CA PHE A 110 9.78 -0.89 11.41
C PHE A 110 9.96 0.56 11.90
N ALA A 111 8.89 1.34 11.83
CA ALA A 111 8.92 2.71 12.33
C ALA A 111 9.21 2.70 13.84
N THR A 112 10.26 3.42 14.25
CA THR A 112 10.59 3.61 15.67
C THR A 112 10.44 5.08 16.01
N ALA A 113 9.73 5.39 17.10
CA ALA A 113 9.40 6.76 17.52
C ALA A 113 10.61 7.68 17.72
N MET A 114 11.80 7.10 17.90
CA MET A 114 13.06 7.79 18.18
C MET A 114 13.83 8.26 16.94
N HIS A 115 13.43 7.85 15.73
CA HIS A 115 14.23 8.08 14.52
C HIS A 115 13.47 8.82 13.42
N VAL A 116 14.20 9.65 12.68
CA VAL A 116 13.74 10.29 11.45
C VAL A 116 13.20 9.20 10.50
N PRO A 117 11.95 9.31 10.00
CA PRO A 117 11.39 8.27 9.17
C PRO A 117 12.18 8.14 7.86
N LYS A 118 12.75 6.95 7.62
CA LYS A 118 13.51 6.64 6.40
C LYS A 118 12.57 5.94 5.41
N PHE A 119 12.21 6.62 4.32
CA PHE A 119 11.30 6.07 3.31
C PHE A 119 11.96 5.08 2.34
N ILE A 120 13.28 5.08 2.21
CA ILE A 120 14.00 4.14 1.33
C ILE A 120 13.78 2.68 1.76
N PRO A 121 14.00 2.29 3.04
CA PRO A 121 13.67 0.93 3.48
C PRO A 121 12.19 0.56 3.29
N VAL A 122 11.28 1.50 3.52
CA VAL A 122 9.83 1.28 3.32
C VAL A 122 9.53 0.96 1.86
N PHE A 123 10.12 1.73 0.94
CA PHE A 123 10.00 1.53 -0.50
C PHE A 123 10.57 0.18 -0.93
N LEU A 124 11.76 -0.18 -0.42
CA LEU A 124 12.40 -1.46 -0.72
C LEU A 124 11.55 -2.64 -0.24
N VAL A 125 11.17 -2.65 1.04
CA VAL A 125 10.36 -3.73 1.61
C VAL A 125 9.01 -3.85 0.91
N GLY A 126 8.35 -2.72 0.62
CA GLY A 126 7.09 -2.72 -0.14
C GLY A 126 7.24 -3.29 -1.55
N SER A 127 8.34 -2.97 -2.24
CA SER A 127 8.63 -3.52 -3.57
C SER A 127 8.81 -5.05 -3.53
N PHE A 128 9.55 -5.58 -2.55
CA PHE A 128 9.67 -7.03 -2.35
C PHE A 128 8.32 -7.67 -1.98
N ALA A 129 7.53 -7.02 -1.12
CA ALA A 129 6.21 -7.50 -0.74
C ALA A 129 5.27 -7.58 -1.96
N SER A 130 5.36 -6.64 -2.90
CA SER A 130 4.58 -6.70 -4.16
C SER A 130 4.95 -7.91 -5.00
N ILE A 131 6.24 -8.19 -5.17
CA ILE A 131 6.71 -9.36 -5.92
C ILE A 131 6.20 -10.66 -5.27
N PHE A 132 6.28 -10.78 -3.95
CA PHE A 132 5.74 -11.95 -3.25
C PHE A 132 4.22 -12.07 -3.36
N ASN A 133 3.51 -10.95 -3.27
CA ASN A 133 2.05 -10.91 -3.43
C ASN A 133 1.63 -11.35 -4.83
N ALA A 134 2.33 -10.88 -5.85
CA ALA A 134 2.12 -11.26 -7.23
C ALA A 134 2.42 -12.74 -7.50
N ALA A 135 3.52 -13.26 -6.94
CA ALA A 135 3.90 -14.67 -7.07
C ALA A 135 2.87 -15.62 -6.41
N ILE A 136 2.42 -15.29 -5.19
CA ILE A 136 1.39 -16.07 -4.50
C ILE A 136 0.08 -16.02 -5.29
N PHE A 137 -0.40 -14.82 -5.63
CA PHE A 137 -1.66 -14.67 -6.35
C PHE A 137 -1.64 -15.45 -7.67
N ASN A 138 -0.59 -15.29 -8.49
CA ASN A 138 -0.45 -16.01 -9.75
C ASN A 138 -0.42 -17.54 -9.55
N GLY A 139 0.38 -18.02 -8.60
CA GLY A 139 0.51 -19.45 -8.32
C GLY A 139 -0.81 -20.12 -7.90
N PHE A 140 -1.70 -19.40 -7.21
CA PHE A 140 -3.01 -19.93 -6.81
C PHE A 140 -4.11 -19.74 -7.85
N THR A 141 -4.05 -18.69 -8.67
CA THR A 141 -5.10 -18.40 -9.66
C THR A 141 -4.77 -18.85 -11.08
N GLY A 142 -3.56 -19.37 -11.34
CA GLY A 142 -3.08 -19.70 -12.69
C GLY A 142 -3.03 -18.48 -13.61
N GLY A 143 -2.73 -17.31 -13.04
CA GLY A 143 -2.85 -16.02 -13.71
C GLY A 143 -1.88 -15.85 -14.89
N GLN A 144 -2.24 -15.01 -15.86
CA GLN A 144 -1.36 -14.69 -16.98
C GLN A 144 -0.17 -13.83 -16.51
N SER A 145 1.05 -14.19 -16.94
CA SER A 145 2.29 -13.51 -16.54
C SER A 145 2.28 -12.00 -16.83
N PHE A 146 1.61 -11.58 -17.90
CA PHE A 146 1.52 -10.17 -18.29
C PHE A 146 0.68 -9.34 -17.30
N ALA A 147 -0.48 -9.86 -16.88
CA ALA A 147 -1.32 -9.21 -15.87
C ALA A 147 -0.61 -9.10 -14.51
N THR A 148 0.18 -10.13 -14.16
CA THR A 148 1.01 -10.12 -12.95
C THR A 148 2.09 -9.04 -13.00
N LEU A 149 2.68 -8.79 -14.18
CA LEU A 149 3.67 -7.73 -14.37
C LEU A 149 3.05 -6.35 -14.17
N ILE A 150 1.87 -6.09 -14.76
CA ILE A 150 1.14 -4.82 -14.58
C ILE A 150 0.79 -4.61 -13.11
N PHE A 151 0.38 -5.67 -12.40
CA PHE A 151 0.11 -5.60 -10.97
C PHE A 151 1.34 -5.16 -10.14
N VAL A 152 2.51 -5.74 -10.40
CA VAL A 152 3.75 -5.37 -9.69
C VAL A 152 4.17 -3.95 -10.01
N ILE A 153 4.10 -3.55 -11.30
CA ILE A 153 4.39 -2.17 -11.72
C ILE A 153 3.44 -1.19 -11.02
N GLY A 154 2.16 -1.54 -10.96
CA GLY A 154 1.12 -0.78 -10.27
C GLY A 154 1.41 -0.53 -8.81
N ASP A 155 1.71 -1.59 -8.08
CA ASP A 155 2.03 -1.56 -6.66
C ASP A 155 3.27 -0.70 -6.39
N ILE A 156 4.37 -0.92 -7.13
CA ILE A 156 5.64 -0.20 -6.96
C ILE A 156 5.47 1.28 -7.35
N GLY A 157 4.80 1.55 -8.47
CA GLY A 157 4.52 2.91 -8.95
C GLY A 157 3.66 3.69 -7.95
N GLY A 158 2.58 3.08 -7.47
CA GLY A 158 1.72 3.65 -6.43
C GLY A 158 2.47 3.95 -5.14
N LEU A 159 3.30 2.99 -4.68
CA LEU A 159 4.15 3.17 -3.50
C LEU A 159 5.17 4.30 -3.68
N PHE A 160 5.83 4.37 -4.83
CA PHE A 160 6.80 5.41 -5.14
C PHE A 160 6.16 6.80 -5.05
N VAL A 161 5.01 6.98 -5.70
CA VAL A 161 4.29 8.26 -5.73
C VAL A 161 3.89 8.68 -4.31
N VAL A 162 3.32 7.78 -3.52
CA VAL A 162 2.90 8.10 -2.13
C VAL A 162 4.10 8.43 -1.24
N CYS A 163 5.18 7.66 -1.31
CA CYS A 163 6.40 7.96 -0.56
C CYS A 163 6.98 9.33 -0.96
N LEU A 164 6.99 9.66 -2.25
CA LEU A 164 7.44 10.96 -2.74
C LEU A 164 6.60 12.11 -2.17
N PHE A 165 5.27 12.00 -2.22
CA PHE A 165 4.38 13.01 -1.66
C PHE A 165 4.58 13.19 -0.15
N LEU A 166 4.70 12.10 0.61
CA LEU A 166 4.95 12.18 2.06
C LEU A 166 6.30 12.83 2.37
N MET A 167 7.35 12.48 1.64
CA MET A 167 8.66 13.13 1.79
C MET A 167 8.60 14.64 1.53
N LEU A 168 7.87 15.07 0.48
CA LEU A 168 7.67 16.49 0.17
C LEU A 168 6.91 17.22 1.28
N ILE A 169 5.82 16.65 1.77
CA ILE A 169 5.01 17.22 2.86
C ILE A 169 5.87 17.38 4.12
N MET A 170 6.57 16.32 4.53
CA MET A 170 7.41 16.34 5.72
C MET A 170 8.58 17.32 5.58
N ARG A 171 9.17 17.44 4.39
CA ARG A 171 10.22 18.43 4.12
C ARG A 171 9.70 19.85 4.31
N ARG A 172 8.51 20.17 3.78
CA ARG A 172 7.89 21.49 3.95
C ARG A 172 7.59 21.81 5.41
N GLN A 173 7.11 20.83 6.18
CA GLN A 173 6.84 21.00 7.61
C GLN A 173 8.12 21.26 8.42
N ARG A 174 9.22 20.59 8.09
CA ARG A 174 10.52 20.82 8.74
C ARG A 174 11.04 22.23 8.48
N THR A 175 11.04 22.66 7.22
CA THR A 175 11.48 24.03 6.86
C THR A 175 10.62 25.11 7.53
N ALA A 176 9.30 24.90 7.64
CA ALA A 176 8.42 25.83 8.35
C ALA A 176 8.71 25.88 9.87
N ALA A 177 8.97 24.73 10.49
CA ALA A 177 9.29 24.65 11.91
C ALA A 177 10.64 25.28 12.26
N ASP A 178 11.66 25.09 11.40
CA ASP A 178 12.98 25.70 11.58
C ASP A 178 12.89 27.23 11.46
N SER A 179 12.15 27.74 10.45
CA SER A 179 11.91 29.18 10.29
C SER A 179 11.18 29.81 11.48
N GLN A 180 10.30 29.08 12.18
CA GLN A 180 9.62 29.60 13.38
C GLN A 180 10.53 29.66 14.60
N ARG A 181 11.55 28.79 14.68
CA ARG A 181 12.54 28.82 15.77
C ARG A 181 13.51 29.98 15.63
N ASP A 182 13.92 30.31 14.40
CA ASP A 182 14.83 31.44 14.13
C ASP A 182 14.19 32.81 14.40
N VAL A 183 12.86 32.93 14.35
CA VAL A 183 12.13 34.18 14.66
C VAL A 183 11.85 34.33 16.17
N ALA A 184 11.89 33.24 16.93
CA ALA A 184 11.56 33.21 18.36
C ALA A 184 12.79 33.24 19.29
N GLY A 185 14.02 33.21 18.74
CA GLY A 185 15.29 33.32 19.47
C GLY A 185 15.97 34.65 19.22
#